data_AF-A0A932WHY8-F1
#
_entry.id   AF-A0A932WHY8-F1
#
_cell.length_a   1.000
_cell.length_b   1.000
_cell.length_c   1.000
_cell.angle_alpha   90.00
_cell.angle_beta   90.00
_cell.angle_gamma   90.00
#
_symmetry.space_group_name_H-M   'P 1'
#
loop_
_entity.id
_entity.type
_entity.pdbx_description
1 polymer ?
#
loop_
_entity_poly.entity_id
_entity_poly.type
_entity_poly.pdbx_seq_one_letter_code
_entity_poly.pdbx_strand_id
1 'polypeptide(L)'
;MPKVTFYPYNKSGEIPEGTSLLDAAEKLGLEMRHDCGGFATCSTCRVWVVEGMPNLTEIDLDEENMLEEAHLPQPFRLSCQAKIKGEVAVRVPNEEMEWSRGALRELEGHPPAIREIIRMIVEKRARSQGILVILPDTAVPFVAEASKEVEAIADDPVGLAAMVKQLFESA
;
A
#
# COMPACT_ATOMS: atom_id res chain seq x y z
N MET A 1 -15.81 17.26 -7.59
CA MET A 1 -14.50 16.62 -7.74
C MET A 1 -14.26 15.81 -6.48
N PRO A 2 -14.14 14.47 -6.55
CA PRO A 2 -13.86 13.66 -5.37
C PRO A 2 -12.52 14.00 -4.71
N LYS A 3 -12.47 13.86 -3.38
CA LYS A 3 -11.22 13.95 -2.62
C LYS A 3 -10.42 12.65 -2.77
N VAL A 4 -9.14 12.79 -3.10
CA VAL A 4 -8.18 11.67 -3.18
C VAL A 4 -7.10 11.88 -2.13
N THR A 5 -6.70 10.82 -1.43
CA THR A 5 -5.64 10.87 -0.40
C THR A 5 -4.59 9.78 -0.62
N PHE A 6 -3.31 10.16 -0.59
CA PHE A 6 -2.15 9.27 -0.74
C PHE A 6 -1.34 9.22 0.55
N TYR A 7 -1.33 8.05 1.18
CA TYR A 7 -0.51 7.73 2.34
C TYR A 7 0.79 7.01 1.92
N PRO A 8 1.88 7.08 2.71
CA PRO A 8 2.06 7.85 3.96
C PRO A 8 2.52 9.30 3.71
N TYR A 9 2.40 9.81 2.48
CA TYR A 9 2.89 11.13 2.09
C TYR A 9 1.96 12.28 2.50
N ASN A 10 0.78 11.95 3.05
CA ASN A 10 -0.27 12.89 3.46
C ASN A 10 -0.63 13.90 2.35
N LYS A 11 -0.58 13.44 1.09
CA LYS A 11 -0.93 14.22 -0.09
C LYS A 11 -2.40 14.03 -0.39
N SER A 12 -3.18 15.10 -0.38
CA SER A 12 -4.61 15.02 -0.71
C SER A 12 -5.07 16.23 -1.51
N GLY A 13 -6.13 16.05 -2.28
CA GLY A 13 -6.77 17.12 -3.02
C GLY A 13 -8.00 16.66 -3.79
N GLU A 14 -8.73 17.62 -4.33
CA GLU A 14 -9.87 17.36 -5.21
C GLU A 14 -9.38 17.03 -6.62
N ILE A 15 -9.80 15.88 -7.14
CA ILE A 15 -9.39 15.38 -8.45
C ILE A 15 -10.63 15.16 -9.32
N PRO A 16 -10.60 15.49 -10.63
CA PRO A 16 -11.70 15.17 -11.54
C PRO A 16 -11.91 13.65 -11.67
N GLU A 17 -13.17 13.22 -11.72
CA GLU A 17 -13.54 11.84 -12.06
C GLU A 17 -12.94 11.44 -13.42
N GLY A 18 -12.65 10.16 -13.58
CA GLY A 18 -11.97 9.59 -14.75
C GLY A 18 -10.45 9.76 -14.75
N THR A 19 -9.88 10.57 -13.87
CA THR A 19 -8.41 10.67 -13.68
C THR A 19 -7.88 9.36 -13.08
N SER A 20 -6.74 8.86 -13.57
CA SER A 20 -6.06 7.72 -12.95
C SER A 20 -5.48 8.09 -11.58
N LEU A 21 -5.30 7.11 -10.69
CA LEU A 21 -4.61 7.37 -9.42
C LEU A 21 -3.15 7.81 -9.64
N LEU A 22 -2.50 7.36 -10.72
CA LEU A 22 -1.16 7.81 -11.10
C LEU A 22 -1.14 9.31 -11.44
N ASP A 23 -1.99 9.75 -12.37
CA ASP A 23 -2.08 11.16 -12.76
C ASP A 23 -2.53 12.05 -11.57
N ALA A 24 -3.38 11.50 -10.69
CA ALA A 24 -3.82 12.17 -9.48
C ALA A 24 -2.65 12.39 -8.51
N ALA A 25 -1.77 11.40 -8.33
CA ALA A 25 -0.57 11.54 -7.51
C ALA A 25 0.35 12.63 -8.06
N GLU A 26 0.61 12.62 -9.37
CA GLU A 26 1.47 13.62 -10.03
C GLU A 26 0.91 15.04 -9.87
N LYS A 27 -0.41 15.23 -10.05
CA LYS A 27 -1.09 16.52 -9.83
C LYS A 27 -0.93 17.05 -8.40
N LEU A 28 -0.78 16.17 -7.42
CA LEU A 28 -0.56 16.52 -6.00
C LEU A 28 0.95 16.64 -5.65
N GLY A 29 1.82 16.52 -6.65
CA GLY A 29 3.28 16.55 -6.48
C GLY A 29 3.79 15.35 -5.70
N LEU A 30 3.19 14.18 -5.92
CA LEU A 30 3.69 12.88 -5.49
C LEU A 30 4.17 12.12 -6.72
N GLU A 31 5.49 11.94 -6.84
CA GLU A 31 6.08 11.11 -7.87
C GLU A 31 5.95 9.65 -7.48
N MET A 32 5.34 8.84 -8.35
CA MET A 32 5.24 7.40 -8.17
C MET A 32 5.93 6.71 -9.33
N ARG A 33 6.55 5.56 -9.07
CA ARG A 33 7.12 4.76 -10.14
C ARG A 33 6.07 4.18 -11.05
N HIS A 34 6.40 4.17 -12.32
CA HIS A 34 5.57 3.66 -13.39
C HIS A 34 6.46 3.26 -14.57
N ASP A 35 7.44 2.38 -14.30
CA ASP A 35 8.54 2.01 -15.22
C ASP A 35 8.06 1.58 -16.62
N CYS A 36 6.86 1.01 -16.73
CA CYS A 36 6.26 0.66 -18.01
C CYS A 36 5.54 1.80 -18.74
N GLY A 37 5.43 3.00 -18.18
CA GLY A 37 4.68 4.12 -18.76
C GLY A 37 3.15 3.98 -18.67
N GLY A 38 2.64 3.09 -17.83
CA GLY A 38 1.18 2.90 -17.64
C GLY A 38 0.52 1.89 -18.58
N PHE A 39 1.29 0.96 -19.17
CA PHE A 39 0.77 -0.10 -20.05
C PHE A 39 0.42 -1.42 -19.33
N ALA A 40 0.30 -1.41 -18.00
CA ALA A 40 0.00 -2.61 -17.19
C ALA A 40 0.96 -3.80 -17.40
N THR A 41 2.21 -3.56 -17.83
CA THR A 41 3.24 -4.60 -18.02
C THR A 41 4.28 -4.63 -16.88
N CYS A 42 4.03 -3.91 -15.78
CA CYS A 42 4.81 -3.98 -14.55
C CYS A 42 3.92 -3.66 -13.34
N SER A 43 4.44 -3.91 -12.13
CA SER A 43 3.74 -3.66 -10.85
C SER A 43 4.40 -2.55 -10.00
N THR A 44 5.21 -1.67 -10.60
CA THR A 44 5.91 -0.61 -9.84
C THR A 44 4.97 0.52 -9.39
N CYS A 45 3.88 0.74 -10.13
CA CYS A 45 2.82 1.71 -9.78
C CYS A 45 1.76 1.15 -8.83
N ARG A 46 2.01 -0.01 -8.20
CA ARG A 46 1.04 -0.66 -7.32
C ARG A 46 0.69 0.24 -6.13
N VAL A 47 -0.57 0.24 -5.76
CA VAL A 47 -1.09 0.92 -4.58
C VAL A 47 -2.01 -0.02 -3.80
N TRP A 48 -2.04 0.15 -2.48
CA TRP A 48 -3.00 -0.52 -1.62
C TRP A 48 -4.22 0.38 -1.45
N VAL A 49 -5.41 -0.07 -1.83
CA VAL A 49 -6.63 0.72 -1.63
C VAL A 49 -7.08 0.63 -0.18
N VAL A 50 -7.09 1.77 0.50
CA VAL A 50 -7.44 1.90 1.91
C VAL A 50 -8.95 2.03 2.07
N GLU A 51 -9.53 2.95 1.32
CA GLU A 51 -10.95 3.27 1.32
C GLU A 51 -11.37 3.63 -0.10
N GLY A 52 -12.65 3.41 -0.42
CA GLY A 52 -13.19 3.78 -1.72
C GLY A 52 -12.84 2.81 -2.85
N MET A 53 -12.61 1.52 -2.56
CA MET A 53 -12.47 0.50 -3.61
C MET A 53 -13.65 0.48 -4.61
N PRO A 54 -14.93 0.60 -4.18
CA PRO A 54 -16.06 0.74 -5.11
C PRO A 54 -16.06 2.05 -5.91
N ASN A 55 -15.29 3.04 -5.47
CA ASN A 55 -15.15 4.36 -6.09
C ASN A 55 -14.03 4.40 -7.13
N LEU A 56 -13.54 3.23 -7.57
CA LEU A 56 -12.60 3.09 -8.68
C LEU A 56 -13.28 2.41 -9.88
N THR A 57 -12.66 2.48 -11.05
CA THR A 57 -13.02 1.60 -12.17
C THR A 57 -12.84 0.14 -11.80
N GLU A 58 -13.64 -0.71 -12.44
CA GLU A 58 -13.43 -2.16 -12.37
C GLU A 58 -12.03 -2.51 -12.87
N ILE A 59 -11.50 -3.61 -12.36
CA ILE A 59 -10.21 -4.16 -12.81
C ILE A 59 -10.43 -4.72 -14.21
N ASP A 60 -9.59 -4.32 -15.16
CA ASP A 60 -9.58 -4.91 -16.50
C ASP A 60 -8.65 -6.13 -16.58
N LEU A 61 -8.69 -6.83 -17.71
CA LEU A 61 -7.95 -8.07 -17.90
C LEU A 61 -6.42 -7.87 -17.81
N ASP A 62 -5.90 -6.76 -18.32
CA ASP A 62 -4.47 -6.48 -18.30
C ASP A 62 -3.98 -6.18 -16.87
N GLU A 63 -4.77 -5.40 -16.12
CA GLU A 63 -4.55 -5.17 -14.69
C GLU A 63 -4.64 -6.47 -13.89
N GLU A 64 -5.66 -7.30 -14.12
CA GLU A 64 -5.86 -8.58 -13.43
C GLU A 64 -4.67 -9.52 -13.62
N ASN A 65 -4.25 -9.75 -14.88
CA ASN A 65 -3.11 -10.60 -15.21
C ASN A 65 -1.83 -10.14 -14.50
N MET A 66 -1.57 -8.83 -14.49
CA MET A 66 -0.36 -8.30 -13.87
C MET A 66 -0.42 -8.36 -12.34
N LEU A 67 -1.59 -8.17 -11.72
CA LEU A 67 -1.77 -8.35 -10.28
C LEU A 67 -1.55 -9.80 -9.87
N GLU A 68 -2.03 -10.77 -10.65
CA GLU A 68 -1.80 -12.19 -10.42
C GLU A 68 -0.32 -12.57 -10.54
N GLU A 69 0.34 -12.18 -11.63
CA GLU A 69 1.76 -12.44 -11.86
C GLU A 69 2.64 -11.80 -10.78
N ALA A 70 2.28 -10.60 -10.30
CA ALA A 70 2.98 -9.92 -9.21
C ALA A 70 2.60 -10.45 -7.81
N HIS A 71 1.68 -11.41 -7.70
CA HIS A 71 1.14 -11.90 -6.43
C HIS A 71 0.58 -10.80 -5.52
N LEU A 72 -0.17 -9.85 -6.11
CA LEU A 72 -0.79 -8.71 -5.45
C LEU A 72 -2.33 -8.89 -5.41
N PRO A 73 -2.86 -9.68 -4.46
CA PRO A 73 -4.30 -9.88 -4.36
C PRO A 73 -5.03 -8.61 -3.91
N GLN A 74 -6.37 -8.62 -3.89
CA GLN A 74 -7.11 -7.50 -3.30
C GLN A 74 -6.65 -7.20 -1.86
N PRO A 75 -6.59 -5.92 -1.45
CA PRO A 75 -7.11 -4.72 -2.13
C PRO A 75 -6.06 -3.96 -2.96
N PHE A 76 -5.05 -4.63 -3.52
CA PHE A 76 -4.09 -3.98 -4.41
C PHE A 76 -4.72 -3.58 -5.75
N ARG A 77 -4.23 -2.47 -6.30
CA ARG A 77 -4.55 -1.93 -7.63
C ARG A 77 -3.29 -1.42 -8.31
N LEU A 78 -3.30 -1.37 -9.63
CA LEU A 78 -2.32 -0.62 -10.41
C LEU A 78 -2.81 0.82 -10.55
N SER A 79 -2.12 1.78 -9.94
CA SER A 79 -2.58 3.18 -9.93
C SER A 79 -2.70 3.80 -11.32
N CYS A 80 -1.95 3.29 -12.31
CA CYS A 80 -2.06 3.73 -13.70
C CYS A 80 -3.37 3.28 -14.39
N GLN A 81 -3.97 2.16 -13.96
CA GLN A 81 -5.22 1.62 -14.52
C GLN A 81 -6.45 2.04 -13.71
N ALA A 82 -6.30 2.20 -12.40
CA ALA A 82 -7.39 2.56 -11.50
C ALA A 82 -7.82 4.03 -11.67
N LYS A 83 -8.98 4.25 -12.31
CA LYS A 83 -9.57 5.58 -12.50
C LYS A 83 -10.59 5.91 -11.42
N ILE A 84 -10.58 7.16 -11.00
CA ILE A 84 -11.38 7.67 -9.88
C ILE A 84 -12.84 7.89 -10.33
N LYS A 85 -13.79 7.34 -9.58
CA LYS A 85 -15.25 7.60 -9.70
C LYS A 85 -15.85 8.29 -8.47
N GLY A 86 -15.11 8.37 -7.37
CA GLY A 86 -15.57 8.93 -6.10
C GLY A 86 -14.41 9.08 -5.11
N GLU A 87 -14.71 9.40 -3.85
CA GLU A 87 -13.67 9.60 -2.84
C GLU A 87 -12.87 8.32 -2.60
N VAL A 88 -11.55 8.43 -2.55
CA VAL A 88 -10.65 7.27 -2.43
C VAL A 88 -9.41 7.65 -1.63
N ALA A 89 -8.98 6.72 -0.77
CA ALA A 89 -7.71 6.80 -0.08
C ALA A 89 -6.86 5.59 -0.44
N VAL A 90 -5.60 5.82 -0.77
CA VAL A 90 -4.66 4.76 -1.16
C VAL A 90 -3.33 4.92 -0.41
N ARG A 91 -2.65 3.80 -0.18
CA ARG A 91 -1.24 3.81 0.23
C ARG A 91 -0.37 3.49 -0.96
N VAL A 92 0.66 4.31 -1.09
CA VAL A 92 1.78 4.10 -1.98
C VAL A 92 2.89 3.41 -1.18
N PRO A 93 3.42 2.27 -1.65
CA PRO A 93 4.58 1.64 -1.04
C PRO A 93 5.72 2.65 -0.89
N ASN A 94 6.36 2.68 0.28
CA ASN A 94 7.48 3.58 0.51
C ASN A 94 8.76 2.93 -0.02
N GLU A 95 9.33 3.50 -1.07
CA GLU A 95 10.56 2.99 -1.68
C GLU A 95 11.84 3.52 -1.02
N GLU A 96 11.74 4.57 -0.21
CA GLU A 96 12.88 5.09 0.56
C GLU A 96 13.28 4.14 1.70
N MET A 97 12.37 3.25 2.11
CA MET A 97 12.62 2.30 3.17
C MET A 97 13.24 1.01 2.62
N GLU A 98 14.52 0.83 2.92
CA GLU A 98 15.27 -0.33 2.46
C GLU A 98 15.15 -1.48 3.48
N TRP A 99 14.66 -2.64 3.03
CA TRP A 99 14.72 -3.86 3.82
C TRP A 99 15.92 -4.71 3.41
N SER A 100 16.78 -5.04 4.35
CA SER A 100 17.83 -6.03 4.09
C SER A 100 17.23 -7.41 3.80
N ARG A 101 17.93 -8.24 3.01
CA ARG A 101 17.48 -9.63 2.75
C ARG A 101 17.25 -10.44 4.02
N GLY A 102 18.04 -10.19 5.07
CA GLY A 102 17.85 -10.86 6.36
C GLY A 102 16.57 -10.41 7.06
N ALA A 103 16.26 -9.11 7.04
CA ALA A 103 15.01 -8.59 7.60
C ALA A 103 13.76 -9.11 6.86
N LEU A 104 13.82 -9.26 5.54
CA LEU A 104 12.71 -9.80 4.75
C LEU A 104 12.36 -11.25 5.12
N ARG A 105 13.32 -12.04 5.62
CA ARG A 105 13.06 -13.43 6.04
C ARG A 105 12.14 -13.50 7.25
N GLU A 106 12.18 -12.50 8.12
CA GLU A 106 11.29 -12.42 9.27
C GLU A 106 9.81 -12.36 8.86
N LEU A 107 9.53 -11.87 7.64
CA LEU A 107 8.18 -11.76 7.09
C LEU A 107 7.68 -13.02 6.38
N GLU A 108 8.55 -13.99 6.05
CA GLU A 108 8.22 -15.13 5.19
C GLU A 108 7.28 -16.16 5.86
N GLY A 109 7.15 -16.13 7.19
CA GLY A 109 6.26 -17.03 7.94
C GLY A 109 4.77 -16.69 7.84
N HIS A 110 4.39 -15.57 7.21
CA HIS A 110 3.03 -15.05 7.22
C HIS A 110 2.36 -15.08 5.82
N PRO A 111 1.02 -15.27 5.76
CA PRO A 111 0.27 -15.14 4.51
C PRO A 111 0.53 -13.79 3.80
N PRO A 112 0.50 -13.70 2.46
CA PRO A 112 0.83 -12.48 1.72
C PRO A 112 0.08 -11.22 2.18
N ALA A 113 -1.21 -11.34 2.48
CA ALA A 113 -2.01 -10.22 2.98
C ALA A 113 -1.58 -9.75 4.39
N ILE A 114 -1.30 -10.69 5.30
CA ILE A 114 -0.84 -10.41 6.67
C ILE A 114 0.59 -9.83 6.65
N ARG A 115 1.44 -10.38 5.79
CA ARG A 115 2.82 -9.95 5.59
C ARG A 115 2.91 -8.46 5.27
N GLU A 116 2.06 -7.96 4.39
CA GLU A 116 2.06 -6.55 4.03
C GLU A 116 1.58 -5.65 5.17
N ILE A 117 0.61 -6.09 5.98
CA ILE A 117 0.17 -5.34 7.17
C ILE A 117 1.30 -5.28 8.20
N ILE A 118 1.95 -6.42 8.49
CA ILE A 118 3.11 -6.48 9.40
C ILE A 118 4.21 -5.55 8.88
N ARG A 119 4.56 -5.67 7.61
CA ARG A 119 5.54 -4.81 6.95
C ARG A 119 5.20 -3.34 7.16
N MET A 120 3.95 -2.93 6.95
CA MET A 120 3.51 -1.55 7.17
C MET A 120 3.69 -1.08 8.61
N ILE A 121 3.36 -1.92 9.60
CA ILE A 121 3.58 -1.61 11.03
C ILE A 121 5.06 -1.40 11.29
N VAL A 122 5.90 -2.33 10.82
CA VAL A 122 7.36 -2.26 10.96
C VAL A 122 7.92 -1.00 10.30
N GLU A 123 7.50 -0.69 9.07
CA GLU A 123 7.95 0.49 8.35
C GLU A 123 7.57 1.78 9.10
N LYS A 124 6.37 1.83 9.66
CA LYS A 124 5.91 2.96 10.47
C LYS A 124 6.72 3.12 11.76
N ARG A 125 6.98 2.01 12.47
CA ARG A 125 7.80 1.99 13.69
C ARG A 125 9.24 2.40 13.41
N ALA A 126 9.82 1.90 12.31
CA ALA A 126 11.14 2.29 11.86
C ALA A 126 11.19 3.79 11.58
N ARG A 127 10.21 4.34 10.86
CA ARG A 127 10.11 5.78 10.57
C ARG A 127 10.01 6.63 11.83
N SER A 128 9.18 6.24 12.81
CA SER A 128 9.03 7.02 14.05
C SER A 128 10.32 7.05 14.89
N GLN A 129 11.25 6.13 14.64
CA GLN A 129 12.59 6.08 15.24
C GLN A 129 13.70 6.64 14.34
N GLY A 130 13.36 7.19 13.17
CA GLY A 130 14.34 7.73 12.22
C GLY A 130 15.15 6.66 11.47
N ILE A 131 14.68 5.42 11.46
CA ILE A 131 15.33 4.29 10.79
C ILE A 131 14.84 4.21 9.34
N LEU A 132 15.77 4.35 8.39
CA LEU A 132 15.50 4.26 6.94
C LEU A 132 15.87 2.89 6.35
N VAL A 133 16.77 2.16 7.01
CA VAL A 133 17.22 0.83 6.59
C VAL A 133 16.88 -0.18 7.68
N ILE A 134 16.02 -1.15 7.34
CA ILE A 134 15.58 -2.21 8.25
C ILE A 134 16.55 -3.39 8.14
N LEU A 135 17.35 -3.55 9.19
CA LEU A 135 18.29 -4.66 9.40
C LEU A 135 17.65 -5.76 10.25
N PRO A 136 18.19 -6.99 10.28
CA PRO A 136 17.57 -8.12 10.98
C PRO A 136 17.37 -7.88 12.48
N ASP A 137 18.34 -7.25 13.15
CA ASP A 137 18.29 -6.87 14.56
C ASP A 137 17.16 -5.87 14.88
N THR A 138 16.81 -5.01 13.92
CA THR A 138 15.67 -4.08 14.01
C THR A 138 14.36 -4.79 13.64
N ALA A 139 14.39 -5.65 12.62
CA ALA A 139 13.22 -6.33 12.09
C ALA A 139 12.66 -7.36 13.06
N VAL A 140 13.50 -8.20 13.68
CA VAL A 140 13.08 -9.28 14.59
C VAL A 140 12.10 -8.79 15.66
N PRO A 141 12.41 -7.75 16.48
CA PRO A 141 11.48 -7.29 17.50
C PRO A 141 10.23 -6.64 16.91
N PHE A 142 10.37 -5.84 15.83
CA PHE A 142 9.22 -5.15 15.23
C PHE A 142 8.25 -6.09 14.53
N VAL A 143 8.76 -7.09 13.81
CA VAL A 143 7.96 -8.13 13.17
C VAL A 143 7.30 -8.96 14.25
N ALA A 144 8.02 -9.46 15.26
CA ALA A 144 7.43 -10.28 16.32
C ALA A 144 6.29 -9.57 17.08
N GLU A 145 6.41 -8.27 17.34
CA GLU A 145 5.36 -7.48 17.97
C GLU A 145 4.19 -7.24 17.00
N ALA A 146 4.46 -6.85 15.75
CA ALA A 146 3.43 -6.64 14.73
C ALA A 146 2.66 -7.92 14.40
N SER A 147 3.32 -9.07 14.30
CA SER A 147 2.68 -10.36 14.06
C SER A 147 1.67 -10.69 15.14
N LYS A 148 2.00 -10.50 16.42
CA LYS A 148 1.06 -10.71 17.53
C LYS A 148 -0.15 -9.79 17.46
N GLU A 149 0.05 -8.52 17.11
CA GLU A 149 -1.04 -7.56 16.96
C GLU A 149 -1.98 -7.96 15.82
N VAL A 150 -1.43 -8.34 14.67
CA VAL A 150 -2.22 -8.70 13.48
C VAL A 150 -2.93 -10.04 13.70
N GLU A 151 -2.26 -11.04 14.27
CA GLU A 151 -2.84 -12.36 14.56
C GLU A 151 -3.99 -12.28 15.57
N ALA A 152 -3.91 -11.39 16.57
CA ALA A 152 -4.96 -11.21 17.56
C ALA A 152 -6.30 -10.72 16.96
N ILE A 153 -6.26 -10.12 15.77
CA ILE A 153 -7.42 -9.57 15.06
C ILE A 153 -7.62 -10.21 13.69
N ALA A 154 -6.84 -11.23 13.34
CA ALA A 154 -6.85 -11.84 12.01
C ALA A 154 -8.21 -12.48 11.66
N ASP A 155 -8.93 -12.99 12.67
CA ASP A 155 -10.26 -13.57 12.53
C ASP A 155 -11.41 -12.51 12.60
N ASP A 156 -11.08 -11.23 12.80
CA ASP A 156 -12.03 -10.11 12.81
C ASP A 156 -11.80 -9.18 11.61
N PRO A 157 -12.58 -9.33 10.52
CA PRO A 157 -12.47 -8.49 9.34
C PRO A 157 -12.68 -6.99 9.62
N VAL A 158 -13.49 -6.65 10.63
CA VAL A 158 -13.78 -5.26 11.00
C VAL A 158 -12.60 -4.67 11.78
N GLY A 159 -12.06 -5.42 12.75
CA GLY A 159 -10.88 -5.05 13.52
C GLY A 159 -9.64 -4.86 12.65
N LEU A 160 -9.41 -5.77 11.69
CA LEU A 160 -8.30 -5.66 10.75
C LEU A 160 -8.42 -4.42 9.87
N ALA A 161 -9.61 -4.13 9.34
CA ALA A 161 -9.87 -2.92 8.56
C ALA A 161 -9.65 -1.64 9.38
N ALA A 162 -10.04 -1.63 10.66
CA ALA A 162 -9.85 -0.50 11.56
C ALA A 162 -8.37 -0.26 11.88
N MET A 163 -7.59 -1.31 12.16
CA MET A 163 -6.15 -1.19 12.41
C MET A 163 -5.42 -0.66 11.17
N VAL A 164 -5.74 -1.24 10.02
CA VAL A 164 -5.23 -0.83 8.72
C VAL A 164 -5.52 0.66 8.49
N LYS A 165 -6.77 1.11 8.72
CA LYS A 165 -7.16 2.53 8.68
C LYS A 165 -6.34 3.41 9.62
N GLN A 166 -6.21 3.03 10.89
CA GLN A 166 -5.45 3.79 11.89
C GLN A 166 -3.96 3.89 11.50
N LEU A 167 -3.38 2.83 10.93
CA LEU A 167 -2.01 2.85 10.44
C LEU A 167 -1.81 3.90 9.36
N PHE A 168 -2.79 4.09 8.47
CA PHE A 168 -2.73 5.08 7.40
C PHE A 168 -2.93 6.52 7.89
N GLU A 169 -3.91 6.77 8.76
CA GLU A 169 -4.24 8.14 9.22
C GLU A 169 -3.16 8.78 10.11
N SER A 170 -2.28 7.98 10.70
CA SER A 170 -1.24 8.44 11.63
C SER A 170 0.18 8.23 11.10
N ALA A 171 0.36 8.15 9.78
CA ALA A 171 1.63 7.96 9.09
C ALA A 171 2.18 9.23 8.45
#